data_AF-A0A961IHN0-F1
#
_entry.id   AF-A0A961IHN0-F1
#
_cell.length_a   1.000
_cell.length_b   1.000
_cell.length_c   1.000
_cell.angle_alpha   90.00
_cell.angle_beta   90.00
_cell.angle_gamma   90.00
#
_symmetry.space_group_name_H-M   'P 1'
#
loop_
_entity.id
_entity.type
_entity.pdbx_description
1 polymer ?
#
loop_
_entity_poly.entity_id
_entity_poly.type
_entity_poly.pdbx_seq_one_letter_code
_entity_poly.pdbx_strand_id
1 'polypeptide(L)'
;MNTYTLIADTIAIALIVVFALDIALLFLFGLHSYIMVLLYRNRNQYCDSGTDVEYPPIRLKGARSAGIPVVTVQLPIYNEYYVVDRLIECAVNMEWPRNKLEIQVLDDSTDETYVKIQQLVKGYRRKGFNIHHLHRTNRKGHKAGALKEGLTLAKGDFVAVFDADFMPARDFLVKCMPYFRDPEIGMVQS
;
A
#
# COMPACT_ATOMS: atom_id res chain seq x y z
N MET A 1 -9.15 61.76 30.80
CA MET A 1 -9.34 60.35 30.42
C MET A 1 -8.51 59.50 31.36
N ASN A 2 -9.08 58.50 32.03
CA ASN A 2 -8.41 57.78 33.11
C ASN A 2 -7.38 56.81 32.54
N THR A 3 -6.18 56.69 33.12
CA THR A 3 -5.13 55.80 32.60
C THR A 3 -5.61 54.34 32.47
N TYR A 4 -6.51 53.93 33.38
CA TYR A 4 -7.15 52.62 33.36
C TYR A 4 -8.03 52.38 32.12
N THR A 5 -8.75 53.39 31.62
CA THR A 5 -9.58 53.23 30.42
C THR A 5 -8.71 53.08 29.18
N LEU A 6 -7.61 53.85 29.08
CA LEU A 6 -6.67 53.75 27.97
C LEU A 6 -5.98 52.37 27.90
N ILE A 7 -5.58 51.82 29.05
CA ILE A 7 -4.97 50.49 29.13
C ILE A 7 -5.99 49.40 28.74
N ALA A 8 -7.22 49.49 29.25
CA ALA A 8 -8.29 48.55 28.91
C ALA A 8 -8.62 48.57 27.41
N ASP A 9 -8.72 49.76 26.82
CA ASP A 9 -8.98 49.93 25.37
C ASP A 9 -7.83 49.36 24.54
N THR A 10 -6.57 49.57 24.96
CA THR A 10 -5.40 49.02 24.27
C THR A 10 -5.39 47.49 24.29
N ILE A 11 -5.70 46.89 25.44
CA ILE A 11 -5.80 45.41 25.59
C ILE A 11 -6.95 44.87 24.73
N ALA A 12 -8.12 45.52 24.75
CA ALA A 12 -9.26 45.12 23.94
C ALA A 12 -8.94 45.15 22.43
N ILE A 13 -8.30 46.22 21.96
CA ILE A 13 -7.84 46.33 20.56
C ILE A 13 -6.85 45.21 20.23
N ALA A 14 -5.87 44.94 21.10
CA ALA A 14 -4.90 43.87 20.87
C ALA A 14 -5.57 42.49 20.75
N LEU A 15 -6.55 42.19 21.61
CA LEU A 15 -7.32 40.94 21.55
C LEU A 15 -8.13 40.83 20.25
N ILE A 16 -8.78 41.91 19.82
CA ILE A 16 -9.53 41.94 18.57
C ILE A 16 -8.61 41.70 17.37
N VAL A 17 -7.41 42.31 17.38
CA VAL A 17 -6.42 42.12 16.30
C VAL A 17 -5.96 40.67 16.24
N VAL A 18 -5.61 40.05 17.38
CA VAL A 18 -5.23 38.63 17.43
C VAL A 18 -6.36 37.74 16.92
N PHE A 19 -7.59 37.97 17.40
CA PHE A 19 -8.75 37.20 16.98
C PHE A 19 -9.05 37.33 15.48
N ALA A 20 -8.91 38.54 14.92
CA ALA A 20 -9.09 38.79 13.49
C ALA A 20 -8.00 38.08 12.65
N LEU A 21 -6.75 38.06 13.13
CA LEU A 21 -5.65 37.33 12.49
C LEU A 21 -5.90 35.81 12.50
N ASP A 22 -6.38 35.26 13.61
CA ASP A 22 -6.72 33.83 13.72
C ASP A 22 -7.84 33.44 12.75
N ILE A 23 -8.91 34.25 12.67
CA ILE A 23 -9.99 34.05 11.70
C ILE A 23 -9.46 34.11 10.27
N ALA A 24 -8.60 35.09 9.96
CA ALA A 24 -8.02 35.23 8.63
C ALA A 24 -7.15 34.02 8.27
N LEU A 25 -6.35 33.51 9.20
CA LEU A 25 -5.52 32.33 9.01
C LEU A 25 -6.38 31.07 8.75
N LEU A 26 -7.42 30.86 9.56
CA LEU A 26 -8.36 29.74 9.39
C LEU A 26 -9.10 29.84 8.05
N PHE A 27 -9.48 31.04 7.63
CA PHE A 27 -10.10 31.26 6.33
C PHE A 27 -9.14 30.91 5.18
N LEU A 28 -7.87 31.35 5.25
CA LEU A 28 -6.85 31.02 4.25
C LEU A 28 -6.57 29.51 4.20
N PHE A 29 -6.50 28.84 5.35
CA PHE A 29 -6.36 27.38 5.42
C PHE A 29 -7.56 26.65 4.81
N GLY A 30 -8.78 27.11 5.10
CA GLY A 30 -10.01 26.59 4.51
C GLY A 30 -10.06 26.80 3.00
N LEU A 31 -9.66 27.98 2.52
CA LEU A 31 -9.59 28.32 1.10
C LEU A 31 -8.55 27.44 0.39
N HIS A 32 -7.36 27.26 0.96
CA HIS A 32 -6.33 26.36 0.43
C HIS A 32 -6.86 24.92 0.33
N SER A 33 -7.47 24.41 1.40
CA SER A 33 -8.05 23.06 1.43
C SER A 33 -9.15 22.90 0.37
N TYR A 34 -10.00 23.91 0.21
CA TYR A 34 -11.04 23.92 -0.82
C TYR A 34 -10.46 23.93 -2.24
N ILE A 35 -9.43 24.76 -2.50
CA ILE A 35 -8.69 24.76 -3.77
C ILE A 35 -8.08 23.38 -4.03
N MET A 36 -7.47 22.74 -3.03
CA MET A 36 -6.92 21.39 -3.18
C MET A 36 -8.00 20.36 -3.54
N VAL A 37 -9.19 20.44 -2.92
CA VAL A 37 -10.33 19.58 -3.29
C VAL A 37 -10.80 19.85 -4.72
N LEU A 38 -10.86 21.12 -5.15
CA LEU A 38 -11.24 21.46 -6.52
C LEU A 38 -10.21 20.97 -7.54
N LEU A 39 -8.92 21.19 -7.28
CA LEU A 39 -7.83 20.70 -8.12
C LEU A 39 -7.82 19.18 -8.17
N TYR A 40 -8.00 18.51 -7.03
CA TYR A 40 -8.15 17.07 -6.97
C TYR A 40 -9.36 16.63 -7.80
N ARG A 41 -10.55 17.21 -7.62
CA ARG A 41 -11.74 16.80 -8.39
C ARG A 41 -11.58 17.04 -9.89
N ASN A 42 -11.02 18.18 -10.30
CA ASN A 42 -10.77 18.47 -11.71
C ASN A 42 -9.70 17.56 -12.30
N ARG A 43 -8.69 17.16 -11.51
CA ARG A 43 -7.56 16.35 -11.97
C ARG A 43 -7.67 14.87 -11.62
N ASN A 44 -8.72 14.46 -10.91
CA ASN A 44 -9.07 13.06 -10.67
C ASN A 44 -9.44 12.36 -11.99
N GLN A 45 -9.78 13.15 -13.02
CA GLN A 45 -9.87 12.66 -14.39
C GLN A 45 -8.53 12.19 -14.94
N TYR A 46 -7.36 12.50 -14.37
CA TYR A 46 -6.07 12.00 -14.86
C TYR A 46 -5.77 10.56 -14.39
N CYS A 47 -6.33 10.15 -13.24
CA CYS A 47 -6.25 8.76 -12.78
C CYS A 47 -7.35 7.87 -13.40
N ASP A 48 -8.44 8.48 -13.88
CA ASP A 48 -9.62 7.79 -14.43
C ASP A 48 -9.75 7.95 -15.96
N SER A 49 -8.96 8.81 -16.60
CA SER A 49 -8.88 8.92 -18.06
C SER A 49 -8.08 7.74 -18.59
N GLY A 50 -8.74 6.59 -18.72
CA GLY A 50 -8.26 5.45 -19.50
C GLY A 50 -8.11 5.76 -21.00
N THR A 51 -7.91 7.01 -21.39
CA THR A 51 -7.50 7.44 -22.71
C THR A 51 -6.00 7.25 -22.80
N ASP A 52 -5.61 6.22 -23.55
CA ASP A 52 -4.26 5.77 -23.87
C ASP A 52 -3.55 4.93 -22.78
N VAL A 53 -4.24 3.92 -22.22
CA VAL A 53 -3.53 2.83 -21.53
C VAL A 53 -2.75 2.04 -22.58
N GLU A 54 -1.50 2.44 -22.83
CA GLU A 54 -0.56 1.80 -23.77
C GLU A 54 -0.43 0.29 -23.52
N TYR A 55 -0.62 -0.13 -22.26
CA TYR A 55 -0.51 -1.51 -21.81
C TYR A 55 -1.82 -2.01 -21.17
N PRO A 56 -2.80 -2.50 -21.97
CA PRO A 56 -4.08 -2.95 -21.42
C PRO A 56 -3.92 -4.18 -20.51
N PRO A 57 -4.81 -4.36 -19.51
CA PRO A 57 -4.73 -5.47 -18.56
C PRO A 57 -4.68 -6.86 -19.24
N ILE A 58 -3.94 -7.79 -18.64
CA ILE A 58 -3.79 -9.15 -19.17
C ILE A 58 -5.13 -9.89 -19.17
N ARG A 59 -5.61 -10.27 -20.35
CA ARG A 59 -6.75 -11.20 -20.45
C ARG A 59 -6.27 -12.64 -20.19
N LEU A 60 -6.45 -13.11 -18.95
CA LEU A 60 -6.07 -14.48 -18.55
C LEU A 60 -6.91 -15.55 -19.28
N LYS A 61 -8.18 -15.26 -19.59
CA LYS A 61 -9.05 -16.19 -20.34
C LYS A 61 -8.54 -16.36 -21.77
N GLY A 62 -8.07 -17.57 -22.10
CA GLY A 62 -7.56 -17.92 -23.42
C GLY A 62 -6.07 -17.60 -23.64
N ALA A 63 -5.39 -17.00 -22.65
CA ALA A 63 -3.93 -16.82 -22.71
C ALA A 63 -3.25 -18.19 -22.67
N ARG A 64 -2.32 -18.43 -23.62
CA ARG A 64 -1.44 -19.61 -23.54
C ARG A 64 -0.59 -19.48 -22.28
N SER A 65 -0.57 -20.54 -21.45
CA SER A 65 0.21 -20.57 -20.20
C SER A 65 1.71 -20.27 -20.38
N ALA A 66 2.24 -20.37 -21.60
CA ALA A 66 3.64 -20.10 -21.94
C ALA A 66 4.03 -18.62 -21.84
N GLY A 67 3.09 -17.67 -21.91
CA GLY A 67 3.39 -16.23 -21.86
C GLY A 67 3.17 -15.57 -20.49
N ILE A 68 2.75 -16.33 -19.47
CA ILE A 68 2.45 -15.78 -18.15
C ILE A 68 3.65 -16.04 -17.22
N PRO A 69 4.31 -14.99 -16.70
CA PRO A 69 5.47 -15.15 -15.82
C PRO A 69 5.05 -15.67 -14.45
N VAL A 70 6.02 -16.24 -13.73
CA VAL A 70 5.83 -16.56 -12.32
C VAL A 70 6.00 -15.28 -11.51
N VAL A 71 5.09 -15.02 -10.57
CA VAL A 71 5.17 -13.86 -9.67
C VAL A 71 5.27 -14.34 -8.23
N THR A 72 6.26 -13.83 -7.50
CA THR A 72 6.37 -14.00 -6.04
C THR A 72 5.79 -12.78 -5.35
N VAL A 73 4.76 -12.99 -4.53
CA VAL A 73 4.17 -11.97 -3.66
C VAL A 73 4.83 -12.04 -2.29
N GLN A 74 5.49 -10.96 -1.87
CA GLN A 74 6.12 -10.84 -0.55
C GLN A 74 5.28 -9.99 0.38
N LEU A 75 5.00 -10.55 1.55
CA LEU A 75 4.21 -9.93 2.62
C LEU A 75 5.13 -9.79 3.85
N PRO A 76 5.92 -8.71 3.98
CA PRO A 76 6.65 -8.39 5.20
C PRO A 76 5.70 -8.03 6.35
N ILE A 77 5.82 -8.76 7.47
CA ILE A 77 4.94 -8.65 8.63
C ILE A 77 5.74 -8.55 9.93
N TYR A 78 5.29 -7.68 10.83
CA TYR A 78 5.81 -7.57 12.20
C TYR A 78 4.73 -7.14 13.18
N ASN A 79 4.27 -8.08 14.01
CA ASN A 79 3.28 -7.83 15.07
C ASN A 79 1.95 -7.24 14.55
N GLU A 80 1.48 -7.74 13.40
CA GLU A 80 0.26 -7.25 12.70
C GLU A 80 -0.91 -8.23 12.82
N TYR A 81 -1.22 -8.61 14.06
CA TYR A 81 -2.16 -9.67 14.37
C TYR A 81 -3.55 -9.50 13.73
N TYR A 82 -4.08 -8.27 13.69
CA TYR A 82 -5.48 -8.02 13.30
C TYR A 82 -5.71 -7.93 11.79
N VAL A 83 -4.66 -7.72 11.01
CA VAL A 83 -4.78 -7.51 9.55
C VAL A 83 -4.30 -8.71 8.75
N VAL A 84 -3.51 -9.60 9.35
CA VAL A 84 -2.85 -10.71 8.66
C VAL A 84 -3.80 -11.69 7.96
N ASP A 85 -4.99 -11.97 8.51
CA ASP A 85 -5.96 -12.86 7.85
C ASP A 85 -6.41 -12.28 6.52
N ARG A 86 -6.80 -11.00 6.52
CA ARG A 86 -7.29 -10.29 5.34
C ARG A 86 -6.17 -10.13 4.32
N LEU A 87 -4.95 -9.82 4.77
CA LEU A 87 -3.79 -9.68 3.89
C LEU A 87 -3.50 -10.98 3.14
N ILE A 88 -3.38 -12.09 3.86
CA ILE A 88 -3.10 -13.40 3.25
C ILE A 88 -4.27 -13.82 2.36
N GLU A 89 -5.52 -13.58 2.79
CA GLU A 89 -6.71 -13.83 1.97
C GLU A 89 -6.72 -13.03 0.66
N CYS A 90 -6.34 -11.76 0.67
CA CYS A 90 -6.20 -10.95 -0.55
C CYS A 90 -5.12 -11.52 -1.47
N ALA A 91 -3.95 -11.87 -0.92
CA ALA A 91 -2.85 -12.42 -1.71
C ALA A 91 -3.20 -13.76 -2.39
N VAL A 92 -3.85 -14.69 -1.68
CA VAL A 92 -4.25 -15.99 -2.27
C VAL A 92 -5.38 -15.87 -3.29
N ASN A 93 -6.17 -14.79 -3.23
CA ASN A 93 -7.31 -14.55 -4.12
C ASN A 93 -6.97 -13.59 -5.28
N MET A 94 -5.70 -13.24 -5.49
CA MET A 94 -5.28 -12.49 -6.68
C MET A 94 -5.68 -13.24 -7.95
N GLU A 95 -6.12 -12.48 -8.96
CA GLU A 95 -6.42 -12.98 -10.30
C GLU A 95 -5.12 -13.31 -11.02
N TRP A 96 -4.54 -14.46 -10.69
CA TRP A 96 -3.34 -15.00 -11.33
C TRP A 96 -3.39 -16.53 -11.33
N PRO A 97 -2.82 -17.22 -12.34
CA PRO A 97 -2.80 -18.68 -12.34
C PRO A 97 -2.09 -19.22 -11.09
N ARG A 98 -2.73 -20.14 -10.36
CA ARG A 98 -2.22 -20.66 -9.08
C ARG A 98 -0.83 -21.29 -9.17
N ASN A 99 -0.52 -21.92 -10.31
CA ASN A 99 0.79 -22.51 -10.58
C ASN A 99 1.87 -21.48 -10.98
N LYS A 100 1.48 -20.21 -11.14
CA LYS A 100 2.34 -19.08 -11.48
C LYS A 100 2.38 -18.03 -10.37
N LEU A 101 1.75 -18.31 -9.22
CA LEU A 101 1.74 -17.43 -8.06
C LEU A 101 2.45 -18.13 -6.91
N GLU A 102 3.48 -17.49 -6.37
CA GLU A 102 4.11 -17.85 -5.11
C GLU A 102 3.81 -16.77 -4.08
N ILE A 103 3.49 -17.15 -2.85
CA ILE A 103 3.29 -16.19 -1.76
C ILE A 103 4.31 -16.47 -0.66
N GLN A 104 5.05 -15.46 -0.26
CA GLN A 104 5.99 -15.49 0.84
C GLN A 104 5.51 -14.56 1.94
N VAL A 105 5.18 -15.12 3.11
CA VAL A 105 4.93 -14.35 4.33
C VAL A 105 6.24 -14.22 5.07
N LEU A 106 6.83 -13.03 5.03
CA LEU A 106 8.12 -12.71 5.64
C LEU A 106 7.85 -12.17 7.05
N ASP A 107 8.02 -13.02 8.05
CA ASP A 107 7.52 -12.78 9.39
C ASP A 107 8.66 -12.54 10.39
N ASP A 108 8.72 -11.33 10.94
CA ASP A 108 9.65 -10.96 12.00
C ASP A 108 8.96 -10.89 13.38
N SER A 109 7.69 -11.29 13.47
CA SER A 109 6.86 -11.05 14.65
C SER A 109 7.38 -11.83 15.85
N THR A 110 7.27 -11.22 17.03
CA THR A 110 7.66 -11.83 18.31
C THR A 110 6.48 -12.07 19.23
N ASP A 111 5.26 -11.76 18.76
CA ASP A 111 4.00 -11.90 19.47
C ASP A 111 3.17 -13.07 18.91
N GLU A 112 1.88 -13.12 19.26
CA GLU A 112 0.95 -14.15 18.80
C GLU A 112 0.73 -14.17 17.28
N THR A 113 1.17 -13.14 16.55
CA THR A 113 1.07 -13.05 15.08
C THR A 113 1.81 -14.21 14.43
N TYR A 114 2.96 -14.64 14.97
CA TYR A 114 3.72 -15.78 14.47
C TYR A 114 2.87 -17.06 14.41
N VAL A 115 2.20 -17.39 15.52
CA VAL A 115 1.37 -18.61 15.63
C VAL A 115 0.20 -18.52 14.65
N LYS A 116 -0.39 -17.34 14.51
CA LYS A 116 -1.50 -17.09 13.59
C LYS A 116 -1.10 -17.28 12.13
N ILE A 117 0.02 -16.68 11.70
CA ILE A 117 0.57 -16.86 10.35
C ILE A 117 0.84 -18.33 10.08
N GLN A 118 1.46 -19.03 11.03
CA GLN A 118 1.79 -20.45 10.88
C GLN A 118 0.54 -21.30 10.60
N GLN A 119 -0.56 -21.03 11.32
CA GLN A 119 -1.85 -21.71 11.13
C GLN A 119 -2.48 -21.38 9.77
N LEU A 120 -2.52 -20.10 9.40
CA LEU A 120 -3.07 -19.62 8.13
C LEU A 120 -2.33 -20.23 6.93
N VAL A 121 -0.99 -20.12 6.93
CA VAL A 121 -0.14 -20.67 5.86
C VAL A 121 -0.34 -22.19 5.76
N LYS A 122 -0.36 -22.92 6.89
CA LYS A 122 -0.63 -24.37 6.88
C LYS A 122 -2.00 -24.70 6.30
N GLY A 123 -3.03 -23.91 6.64
CA GLY A 123 -4.38 -24.04 6.11
C GLY A 123 -4.45 -23.86 4.60
N TYR A 124 -3.83 -22.80 4.07
CA TYR A 124 -3.80 -22.54 2.63
C TYR A 124 -2.92 -23.53 1.85
N ARG A 125 -1.78 -23.98 2.41
CA ARG A 125 -0.98 -25.05 1.79
C ARG A 125 -1.78 -26.33 1.60
N ARG A 126 -2.61 -26.73 2.59
CA ARG A 126 -3.51 -27.90 2.47
C ARG A 126 -4.56 -27.74 1.37
N LYS A 127 -4.99 -26.50 1.09
CA LYS A 127 -5.90 -26.16 -0.02
C LYS A 127 -5.18 -26.11 -1.38
N GLY A 128 -3.87 -26.39 -1.43
CA GLY A 128 -3.08 -26.44 -2.67
C GLY A 128 -2.48 -25.10 -3.10
N PHE A 129 -2.44 -24.08 -2.23
CA PHE A 129 -1.78 -22.82 -2.53
C PHE A 129 -0.26 -22.91 -2.31
N ASN A 130 0.52 -22.29 -3.20
CA ASN A 130 1.96 -22.14 -3.07
C ASN A 130 2.30 -20.95 -2.16
N ILE A 131 2.19 -21.18 -0.85
CA ILE A 131 2.43 -20.16 0.18
C ILE A 131 3.44 -20.67 1.23
N HIS A 132 4.36 -19.79 1.62
CA HIS A 132 5.47 -20.08 2.52
C HIS A 132 5.49 -19.10 3.70
N HIS A 133 5.74 -19.62 4.90
CA HIS A 133 6.01 -18.82 6.10
C HIS A 133 7.52 -18.80 6.30
N LEU A 134 8.12 -17.62 6.14
CA LEU A 134 9.55 -17.39 6.31
C LEU A 134 9.74 -16.55 7.57
N HIS A 135 9.92 -17.21 8.70
CA HIS A 135 10.09 -16.54 9.98
C HIS A 135 11.56 -16.28 10.29
N ARG A 136 11.88 -15.07 10.74
CA ARG A 136 13.21 -14.70 11.21
C ARG A 136 13.19 -14.36 12.69
N THR A 137 14.14 -14.91 13.44
CA THR A 137 14.35 -14.60 14.86
C THR A 137 15.26 -13.39 15.08
N ASN A 138 15.92 -12.89 14.03
CA ASN A 138 16.79 -11.72 14.08
C ASN A 138 16.27 -10.65 13.11
N ARG A 139 15.84 -9.50 13.66
CA ARG A 139 15.28 -8.38 12.89
C ARG A 139 16.35 -7.48 12.25
N LYS A 140 17.52 -8.03 11.89
CA LYS A 140 18.60 -7.26 11.27
C LYS A 140 18.14 -6.71 9.91
N GLY A 141 18.32 -5.39 9.73
CA GLY A 141 17.86 -4.69 8.54
C GLY A 141 16.33 -4.52 8.44
N HIS A 142 15.58 -4.91 9.48
CA HIS A 142 14.12 -4.79 9.56
C HIS A 142 13.44 -5.30 8.28
N LYS A 143 12.46 -4.54 7.76
CA LYS A 143 11.74 -4.83 6.51
C LYS A 143 12.67 -5.09 5.32
N ALA A 144 13.69 -4.26 5.13
CA ALA A 144 14.63 -4.41 4.01
C ALA A 144 15.45 -5.70 4.12
N GLY A 145 15.83 -6.08 5.35
CA GLY A 145 16.46 -7.37 5.62
C GLY A 145 15.53 -8.54 5.28
N ALA A 146 14.25 -8.44 5.68
CA ALA A 146 13.27 -9.51 5.45
C ALA A 146 13.06 -9.72 3.95
N LEU A 147 12.86 -8.63 3.20
CA LEU A 147 12.72 -8.64 1.76
C LEU A 147 13.97 -9.20 1.07
N LYS A 148 15.16 -8.81 1.53
CA LYS A 148 16.44 -9.33 0.99
C LYS A 148 16.56 -10.84 1.17
N GLU A 149 16.22 -11.37 2.34
CA GLU A 149 16.23 -12.82 2.59
C GLU A 149 15.11 -13.56 1.85
N GLY A 150 13.93 -12.97 1.74
CA GLY A 150 12.84 -13.52 0.94
C GLY A 150 13.20 -13.59 -0.55
N LEU A 151 13.90 -12.57 -1.06
CA LEU A 151 14.29 -12.47 -2.47
C LEU A 151 15.25 -13.59 -2.89
N THR A 152 16.13 -14.07 -2.01
CA THR A 152 17.02 -15.21 -2.33
C THR A 152 16.26 -16.54 -2.45
N LEU A 153 15.05 -16.61 -1.89
CA LEU A 153 14.18 -17.78 -1.91
C LEU A 153 13.03 -17.65 -2.93
N ALA A 154 12.85 -16.47 -3.53
CA ALA A 154 11.80 -16.20 -4.48
C ALA A 154 12.00 -16.99 -5.78
N LYS A 155 10.91 -17.55 -6.32
CA LYS A 155 10.90 -18.33 -7.56
C LYS A 155 10.30 -17.60 -8.75
N GLY A 156 9.73 -16.41 -8.50
CA GLY A 156 9.11 -15.57 -9.52
C GLY A 156 10.14 -14.88 -10.41
N ASP A 157 9.75 -14.68 -11.66
CA ASP A 157 10.43 -13.78 -12.60
C ASP A 157 10.25 -12.31 -12.14
N PHE A 158 9.13 -12.04 -11.45
CA PHE A 158 8.79 -10.75 -10.87
C PHE A 158 8.44 -10.89 -9.38
N VAL A 159 8.67 -9.82 -8.62
CA VAL A 159 8.31 -9.75 -7.20
C VAL A 159 7.34 -8.59 -6.99
N ALA A 160 6.21 -8.89 -6.36
CA ALA A 160 5.26 -7.89 -5.87
C ALA A 160 5.37 -7.82 -4.34
N VAL A 161 5.50 -6.61 -3.80
CA VAL A 161 5.66 -6.39 -2.35
C VAL A 161 4.46 -5.63 -1.83
N PHE A 162 3.84 -6.12 -0.75
CA PHE A 162 2.72 -5.44 -0.09
C PHE A 162 2.96 -5.33 1.40
N ASP A 163 2.71 -4.14 1.94
CA ASP A 163 2.79 -3.89 3.38
C ASP A 163 1.60 -4.55 4.09
N ALA A 164 1.76 -4.82 5.39
CA ALA A 164 0.79 -5.60 6.15
C ALA A 164 -0.59 -4.93 6.26
N ASP A 165 -0.63 -3.61 6.18
CA ASP A 165 -1.83 -2.78 6.21
C ASP A 165 -2.44 -2.51 4.82
N PHE A 166 -1.78 -2.94 3.74
CA PHE A 166 -2.26 -2.75 2.38
C PHE A 166 -2.95 -4.00 1.85
N MET A 167 -4.25 -3.89 1.53
CA MET A 167 -5.05 -4.98 0.96
C MET A 167 -5.07 -4.86 -0.57
N PRO A 168 -4.24 -5.60 -1.32
CA PRO A 168 -4.19 -5.48 -2.77
C PRO A 168 -5.52 -5.92 -3.41
N ALA A 169 -5.92 -5.18 -4.44
CA ALA A 169 -7.07 -5.55 -5.27
C ALA A 169 -6.80 -6.87 -6.01
N ARG A 170 -7.84 -7.66 -6.26
CA ARG A 170 -7.70 -8.96 -6.92
C ARG A 170 -7.08 -8.85 -8.32
N ASP A 171 -7.38 -7.78 -9.04
CA ASP A 171 -6.92 -7.53 -10.40
C ASP A 171 -5.55 -6.82 -10.48
N PHE A 172 -4.86 -6.64 -9.35
CA PHE A 172 -3.57 -5.95 -9.27
C PHE A 172 -2.55 -6.47 -10.29
N LEU A 173 -2.26 -7.77 -10.30
CA LEU A 173 -1.26 -8.35 -11.19
C LEU A 173 -1.70 -8.25 -12.67
N VAL A 174 -2.99 -8.40 -12.93
CA VAL A 174 -3.56 -8.28 -14.28
C VAL A 174 -3.36 -6.86 -14.84
N LYS A 175 -3.41 -5.84 -13.98
CA LYS A 175 -3.19 -4.43 -14.32
C LYS A 175 -1.72 -4.03 -14.36
N CYS A 176 -0.87 -4.55 -13.47
CA CYS A 176 0.53 -4.13 -13.35
C CYS A 176 1.48 -4.89 -14.29
N MET A 177 1.24 -6.18 -14.54
CA MET A 177 2.14 -6.99 -15.37
C MET A 177 2.28 -6.55 -16.83
N PRO A 178 1.28 -5.94 -17.50
CA PRO A 178 1.43 -5.42 -18.86
C PRO A 178 2.57 -4.41 -19.07
N TYR A 179 2.89 -3.58 -18.06
CA TYR A 179 3.93 -2.55 -18.20
C TYR A 179 5.33 -3.14 -18.39
N PHE A 180 5.60 -4.32 -17.82
CA PHE A 180 6.87 -5.03 -18.00
C PHE A 180 7.06 -5.66 -19.39
N ARG A 181 6.15 -5.40 -20.34
CA ARG A 181 6.40 -5.70 -21.77
C ARG A 181 7.46 -4.79 -22.35
N ASP A 182 7.60 -3.59 -21.80
CA ASP A 182 8.72 -2.71 -22.12
C ASP A 182 9.97 -3.19 -21.35
N PRO A 183 11.04 -3.63 -22.04
CA PRO A 183 12.26 -4.10 -21.40
C PRO A 183 13.02 -2.98 -20.64
N GLU A 184 12.70 -1.70 -20.85
CA GLU A 184 13.30 -0.59 -20.11
C GLU A 184 12.65 -0.39 -18.73
N ILE A 185 11.45 -0.96 -18.49
CA ILE A 185 10.74 -0.82 -17.22
C ILE A 185 11.22 -1.87 -16.21
N GLY A 186 11.94 -1.41 -15.19
CA GLY A 186 12.39 -2.25 -14.06
C GLY A 186 11.46 -2.28 -12.85
N MET A 187 10.52 -1.32 -12.71
CA MET A 187 9.63 -1.19 -11.55
C MET A 187 8.32 -0.51 -11.94
N VAL A 188 7.22 -0.98 -11.37
CA VAL A 188 5.88 -0.35 -11.46
C VAL A 188 5.41 -0.03 -10.04
N GLN A 189 4.94 1.19 -9.83
CA GLN A 189 4.35 1.64 -8.56
C GLN A 189 2.88 2.00 -8.78
N SER A 190 2.01 1.54 -7.88
CA SER A 190 0.55 1.75 -7.91
C SER A 190 0.02 2.33 -6.62
#